data_AF-A0A3D4EC64-F1
#
_entry.id   AF-A0A3D4EC64-F1
#
_cell.length_a   1.000
_cell.length_b   1.000
_cell.length_c   1.000
_cell.angle_alpha   90.00
_cell.angle_beta   90.00
_cell.angle_gamma   90.00
#
_symmetry.space_group_name_H-M   'P 1'
#
loop_
_entity.id
_entity.type
_entity.pdbx_description
1 polymer ?
#
loop_
_entity_poly.entity_id
_entity_poly.type
_entity_poly.pdbx_seq_one_letter_code
_entity_poly.pdbx_strand_id
1 'polypeptide(L)'
;MAKLVSKIVEIWHDRKRILGLPISFTRYALSEDRLFLKRGVVNVKQDEIVLYRVRDLRVSVSLWQRLFGVGTVTVISTDKSIPELMLKNIRQPNEVKELIHEYVEKMKIARRMRVGEMSMDIDDDTIDFEDNN
;
A
#
# COMPACT_ATOMS: atom_id res chain seq x y z
N MET A 1 7.98 30.39 -7.75
CA MET A 1 8.96 29.31 -7.46
C MET A 1 8.21 28.01 -7.25
N ALA A 2 8.13 27.18 -8.29
CA ALA A 2 7.45 25.89 -8.25
C ALA A 2 8.31 24.90 -7.46
N LYS A 3 7.84 24.47 -6.29
CA LYS A 3 8.51 23.42 -5.50
C LYS A 3 8.52 22.14 -6.30
N LEU A 4 9.73 21.59 -6.45
CA LEU A 4 10.07 20.25 -6.93
C LEU A 4 9.02 19.22 -6.50
N VAL A 5 8.10 18.90 -7.40
CA VAL A 5 7.31 17.67 -7.29
C VAL A 5 8.25 16.58 -7.77
N SER A 6 8.86 15.88 -6.81
CA SER A 6 9.56 14.62 -7.06
C SER A 6 8.69 13.79 -8.00
N LYS A 7 9.26 13.39 -9.14
CA LYS A 7 8.58 12.55 -10.12
C LYS A 7 8.27 11.23 -9.44
N ILE A 8 7.07 11.10 -8.88
CA ILE A 8 6.61 9.85 -8.25
C ILE A 8 6.70 8.78 -9.34
N VAL A 9 7.53 7.77 -9.13
CA VAL A 9 7.65 6.64 -10.05
C VAL A 9 6.41 5.78 -9.83
N GLU A 10 5.39 6.02 -10.65
CA GLU A 10 4.18 5.20 -10.66
C GLU A 10 4.50 3.86 -11.34
N ILE A 11 4.50 2.79 -10.54
CA ILE A 11 4.73 1.42 -10.99
C ILE A 11 3.48 0.88 -11.67
N TRP A 12 2.34 1.24 -11.10
CA TRP A 12 1.05 0.84 -11.62
C TRP A 12 0.06 1.98 -11.46
N HIS A 13 -0.74 2.18 -12.50
CA HIS A 13 -1.83 3.14 -12.49
C HIS A 13 -3.09 2.48 -13.05
N ASP A 14 -4.24 2.78 -12.46
CA ASP A 14 -5.52 2.39 -13.04
C ASP A 14 -6.61 3.42 -12.73
N ARG A 15 -7.70 3.33 -13.46
CA ARG A 15 -8.89 4.15 -13.25
C ARG A 15 -10.07 3.25 -13.02
N LYS A 16 -10.91 3.62 -12.05
CA LYS A 16 -12.17 2.90 -11.83
C LYS A 16 -12.99 2.96 -13.12
N ARG A 17 -13.34 1.79 -13.65
CA ARG A 17 -14.28 1.64 -14.77
C ARG A 17 -15.68 1.40 -14.23
N ILE A 18 -16.69 1.97 -14.84
CA ILE A 18 -18.10 1.67 -14.52
C ILE A 18 -18.67 1.03 -15.77
N LEU A 19 -19.12 -0.22 -15.67
CA LEU A 19 -19.68 -0.99 -16.81
C LEU A 19 -18.76 -1.02 -18.05
N GLY A 20 -17.45 -1.11 -17.85
CA GLY A 20 -16.45 -1.14 -18.93
C GLY A 20 -15.97 0.23 -19.41
N LEU A 21 -16.66 1.32 -19.06
CA LEU A 21 -16.31 2.67 -19.48
C LEU A 21 -15.50 3.42 -18.40
N PRO A 22 -14.42 4.15 -18.77
CA PRO A 22 -13.59 4.91 -17.84
C PRO A 22 -14.21 6.28 -17.52
N ILE A 23 -15.48 6.31 -17.11
CA ILE A 23 -16.22 7.56 -16.82
C ILE A 23 -15.89 8.09 -15.42
N SER A 24 -15.24 7.28 -14.58
CA SER A 24 -14.92 7.73 -13.23
C SER A 24 -13.66 8.59 -13.21
N PHE A 25 -13.73 9.65 -12.40
CA PHE A 25 -12.59 10.50 -12.06
C PHE A 25 -11.76 9.91 -10.90
N THR A 26 -11.95 8.63 -10.59
CA THR A 26 -11.19 7.96 -9.53
C THR A 26 -9.97 7.32 -10.16
N ARG A 27 -8.79 7.84 -9.81
CA ARG A 27 -7.49 7.33 -10.25
C ARG A 27 -6.81 6.66 -9.06
N TYR A 28 -6.22 5.51 -9.35
CA TYR A 28 -5.41 4.73 -8.44
C TYR A 28 -4.00 4.72 -8.99
N ALA A 29 -3.02 4.95 -8.12
CA ALA A 29 -1.62 4.82 -8.48
C ALA A 29 -0.87 4.12 -7.35
N LEU A 30 0.02 3.21 -7.70
CA LEU A 30 0.93 2.53 -6.80
C LEU A 30 2.35 3.00 -7.11
N SER A 31 2.99 3.55 -6.09
CA SER A 31 4.42 3.86 -6.04
C SER A 31 5.13 2.75 -5.26
N GLU A 32 6.47 2.81 -5.21
CA GLU A 32 7.29 1.85 -4.47
C GLU A 32 7.01 1.89 -2.97
N ASP A 33 6.67 3.06 -2.44
CA ASP A 33 6.51 3.33 -1.01
C ASP A 33 5.06 3.59 -0.60
N ARG A 34 4.21 4.05 -1.54
CA ARG A 34 2.88 4.59 -1.24
C ARG A 34 1.83 4.14 -2.26
N LEU A 35 0.62 3.98 -1.77
CA LEU A 35 -0.59 3.84 -2.57
C LEU A 35 -1.37 5.15 -2.57
N PHE A 36 -1.71 5.63 -3.75
CA PHE A 36 -2.44 6.87 -3.96
C PHE A 36 -3.84 6.60 -4.49
N LEU A 37 -4.82 7.27 -3.86
CA LEU A 37 -6.20 7.30 -4.29
C LEU A 37 -6.62 8.74 -4.52
N LYS A 38 -6.89 9.09 -5.78
CA LYS A 38 -7.43 10.40 -6.14
C LYS A 38 -8.88 10.25 -6.56
N ARG A 39 -9.79 10.95 -5.88
CA ARG A 39 -11.23 10.89 -6.16
C ARG A 39 -11.86 12.28 -6.11
N GLY A 40 -12.57 12.65 -7.17
CA GLY A 40 -13.36 13.87 -7.19
C GLY A 40 -13.62 14.38 -8.60
N VAL A 41 -14.70 15.14 -8.77
CA VAL A 41 -15.03 15.82 -10.03
C VAL A 41 -14.88 17.34 -9.84
N VAL A 42 -15.51 17.86 -8.79
CA VAL A 42 -15.45 19.28 -8.40
C VAL A 42 -14.56 19.49 -7.16
N ASN A 43 -14.74 18.66 -6.14
CA ASN A 43 -13.87 18.62 -4.97
C ASN A 43 -12.95 17.40 -5.05
N VAL A 44 -11.66 17.65 -5.27
CA VAL A 44 -10.65 16.60 -5.45
C VAL A 44 -10.10 16.21 -4.09
N LYS A 45 -10.41 14.99 -3.64
CA LYS A 45 -9.78 14.37 -2.48
C LYS A 45 -8.63 13.48 -2.94
N GLN A 46 -7.51 13.58 -2.24
CA GLN A 46 -6.33 12.76 -2.46
C GLN A 46 -5.96 12.09 -1.14
N ASP A 47 -6.11 10.77 -1.12
CA ASP A 47 -5.77 9.91 -0.01
C ASP A 47 -4.46 9.18 -0.35
N GLU A 48 -3.52 9.13 0.61
CA GLU A 48 -2.26 8.40 0.48
C GLU A 48 -2.08 7.44 1.65
N ILE A 49 -1.65 6.21 1.36
CA ILE A 49 -1.32 5.20 2.37
C ILE A 49 0.09 4.69 2.11
N VAL A 50 0.94 4.74 3.12
CA VAL A 50 2.28 4.18 3.03
C VAL A 50 2.21 2.66 3.13
N LEU A 51 2.88 1.95 2.22
CA LEU A 51 2.78 0.50 2.06
C LEU A 51 3.25 -0.27 3.30
N TYR A 52 4.22 0.25 4.05
CA TYR A 52 4.66 -0.40 5.29
C TYR A 52 3.58 -0.47 6.38
N ARG A 53 2.52 0.36 6.31
CA ARG A 53 1.41 0.37 7.28
C ARG A 53 0.26 -0.55 6.88
N VAL A 54 0.33 -1.12 5.68
CA VAL A 54 -0.68 -2.05 5.18
C VAL A 54 -0.60 -3.33 6.01
N ARG A 55 -1.72 -3.66 6.64
CA ARG A 55 -1.85 -4.87 7.45
C ARG A 55 -2.29 -6.04 6.59
N ASP A 56 -3.33 -5.83 5.78
CA ASP A 56 -4.00 -6.90 5.07
C ASP A 56 -4.61 -6.39 3.75
N LEU A 57 -4.76 -7.31 2.80
CA LEU A 57 -5.27 -7.07 1.44
C LEU A 57 -6.40 -8.06 1.15
N ARG A 58 -7.61 -7.53 0.95
CA ARG A 58 -8.81 -8.32 0.62
C ARG A 58 -9.23 -8.09 -0.82
N VAL A 59 -9.72 -9.14 -1.47
CA VAL A 59 -10.31 -9.05 -2.82
C VAL A 59 -11.76 -9.45 -2.72
N SER A 60 -12.64 -8.61 -3.29
CA SER A 60 -14.07 -8.86 -3.41
C SER A 60 -14.48 -8.71 -4.87
N VAL A 61 -15.16 -9.73 -5.40
CA VAL A 61 -15.62 -9.77 -6.78
C VAL A 61 -17.10 -10.14 -6.78
N SER A 62 -17.95 -9.22 -7.26
CA SER A 62 -19.38 -9.50 -7.45
C SER A 62 -19.65 -10.30 -8.73
N LEU A 63 -20.84 -10.90 -8.86
CA LEU A 63 -21.21 -11.71 -10.03
C LEU A 63 -21.05 -10.95 -11.35
N TRP A 64 -21.47 -9.69 -11.40
CA TRP A 64 -21.28 -8.81 -12.56
C TRP A 64 -19.81 -8.48 -12.81
N GLN A 65 -19.06 -8.18 -11.75
CA GLN A 65 -17.63 -7.91 -11.85
C GLN A 65 -16.86 -9.12 -12.40
N ARG A 66 -17.25 -10.34 -12.00
CA ARG A 66 -16.70 -11.59 -12.51
C ARG A 66 -16.94 -11.77 -14.01
N LEU A 67 -18.11 -11.39 -14.49
CA LEU A 67 -18.44 -11.44 -15.92
C LEU A 67 -17.61 -10.44 -16.74
N PHE A 68 -17.29 -9.27 -16.17
CA PHE A 68 -16.47 -8.23 -16.81
C PHE A 68 -14.96 -8.35 -16.53
N GLY A 69 -14.51 -9.37 -15.80
CA GLY A 69 -13.09 -9.54 -15.44
C GLY A 69 -12.52 -8.43 -14.55
N VAL A 70 -13.39 -7.72 -13.81
CA VAL A 70 -13.01 -6.67 -12.87
C VAL A 70 -13.26 -7.12 -11.44
N GLY A 71 -12.71 -6.40 -10.46
CA GLY A 71 -12.99 -6.64 -9.05
C GLY A 71 -12.65 -5.46 -8.17
N THR A 72 -12.80 -5.65 -6.87
CA THR A 72 -12.49 -4.64 -5.86
C THR A 72 -11.39 -5.15 -4.94
N VAL A 73 -10.30 -4.40 -4.81
CA VAL A 73 -9.22 -4.69 -3.86
C VAL A 73 -9.36 -3.73 -2.68
N THR A 74 -9.50 -4.24 -1.48
CA THR A 74 -9.58 -3.48 -0.24
C THR A 74 -8.28 -3.60 0.52
N VAL A 75 -7.62 -2.48 0.73
CA VAL A 75 -6.38 -2.35 1.48
C VAL A 75 -6.71 -1.90 2.90
N ILE A 76 -6.32 -2.69 3.89
CA ILE A 76 -6.54 -2.40 5.31
C ILE A 76 -5.25 -1.84 5.89
N SER A 77 -5.33 -0.61 6.41
CA SER A 77 -4.21 0.08 7.04
C SER A 77 -4.36 0.08 8.56
N THR A 78 -3.24 0.22 9.26
CA THR A 78 -3.21 0.44 10.71
C THR A 78 -3.39 1.93 11.08
N ASP A 79 -3.38 2.82 10.09
CA ASP A 79 -3.48 4.26 10.31
C ASP A 79 -4.90 4.68 10.74
N LYS A 80 -5.01 5.60 11.70
CA LYS A 80 -6.31 6.08 12.22
C LYS A 80 -7.01 7.02 11.25
N SER A 81 -6.25 7.73 10.41
CA SER A 81 -6.82 8.70 9.46
C SER A 81 -7.55 8.01 8.31
N ILE A 82 -7.04 6.87 7.84
CA ILE A 82 -7.58 6.13 6.69
C ILE A 82 -7.49 4.63 6.99
N PRO A 83 -8.50 4.06 7.68
CA PRO A 83 -8.45 2.66 8.12
C PRO A 83 -8.56 1.66 6.96
N GLU A 84 -9.29 2.03 5.91
CA GLU A 84 -9.50 1.18 4.73
C GLU A 84 -9.49 1.99 3.44
N LEU A 85 -8.90 1.41 2.39
CA LEU A 85 -8.87 2.00 1.05
C LEU A 85 -9.36 0.99 0.02
N MET A 86 -10.42 1.35 -0.69
CA MET A 86 -11.06 0.47 -1.68
C MET A 86 -10.70 0.88 -3.11
N LEU A 87 -9.93 0.04 -3.78
CA LEU A 87 -9.67 0.07 -5.22
C LEU A 87 -10.82 -0.63 -5.94
N LYS A 88 -11.78 0.13 -6.48
CA LYS A 88 -13.03 -0.40 -7.05
C LYS A 88 -12.92 -0.57 -8.56
N ASN A 89 -13.44 -1.69 -9.06
CA ASN A 89 -13.53 -2.02 -10.49
C ASN A 89 -12.16 -1.97 -11.20
N ILE A 90 -11.18 -2.61 -10.58
CA ILE A 90 -9.84 -2.83 -11.11
C ILE A 90 -9.85 -4.06 -12.01
N ARG A 91 -9.12 -4.01 -13.13
CA ARG A 91 -8.96 -5.18 -13.99
C ARG A 91 -7.99 -6.17 -13.34
N GLN A 92 -8.32 -7.47 -13.38
CA GLN A 92 -7.48 -8.53 -12.79
C GLN A 92 -7.15 -8.24 -11.31
N PRO A 93 -8.16 -8.24 -10.41
CA PRO A 93 -7.98 -7.88 -9.00
C PRO A 93 -6.98 -8.76 -8.25
N ASN A 94 -6.79 -10.02 -8.69
CA ASN A 94 -5.82 -10.95 -8.09
C ASN A 94 -4.38 -10.54 -8.39
N GLU A 95 -4.07 -10.22 -9.65
CA GLU A 95 -2.74 -9.75 -10.06
C GLU A 95 -2.39 -8.44 -9.36
N VAL A 96 -3.34 -7.52 -9.27
CA VAL A 96 -3.13 -6.25 -8.56
C VAL A 96 -2.93 -6.46 -7.06
N LYS A 97 -3.65 -7.43 -6.46
CA LYS A 97 -3.41 -7.82 -5.07
C LYS A 97 -1.99 -8.35 -4.89
N GLU A 98 -1.55 -9.27 -5.73
CA GLU A 98 -0.19 -9.85 -5.67
C GLU A 98 0.89 -8.80 -5.84
N LEU A 99 0.70 -7.89 -6.80
CA LEU A 99 1.58 -6.75 -7.02
C LEU A 99 1.70 -5.90 -5.74
N ILE A 100 0.58 -5.48 -5.16
CA ILE A 100 0.59 -4.67 -3.93
C ILE A 100 1.24 -5.46 -2.78
N HIS A 101 0.96 -6.75 -2.66
CA HIS A 101 1.54 -7.61 -1.64
C HIS A 101 3.08 -7.68 -1.74
N GLU A 102 3.61 -7.86 -2.95
CA GLU A 102 5.06 -7.88 -3.19
C GLU A 102 5.74 -6.58 -2.73
N TYR A 103 5.17 -5.42 -3.08
CA TYR A 103 5.74 -4.13 -2.67
C TYR A 103 5.60 -3.87 -1.15
N VAL A 104 4.50 -4.32 -0.54
CA VAL A 104 4.34 -4.26 0.92
C VAL A 104 5.43 -5.08 1.62
N GLU A 105 5.70 -6.30 1.16
CA GLU A 105 6.74 -7.14 1.74
C GLU A 105 8.15 -6.58 1.51
N LYS A 106 8.46 -6.08 0.31
CA LYS A 106 9.71 -5.36 0.04
C LYS A 106 9.94 -4.20 1.01
N MET A 107 8.90 -3.39 1.26
CA MET A 107 8.98 -2.25 2.17
C MET A 107 9.12 -2.67 3.64
N LYS A 108 8.45 -3.76 4.06
CA LYS A 108 8.63 -4.33 5.41
C LYS A 108 10.05 -4.86 5.61
N ILE A 109 10.61 -5.56 4.64
CA ILE A 109 11.99 -6.08 4.69
C ILE A 109 12.98 -4.92 4.77
N ALA A 110 12.87 -3.92 3.89
CA ALA A 110 13.75 -2.75 3.90
C ALA A 110 13.75 -2.02 5.25
N ARG A 111 12.58 -1.97 5.93
CA ARG A 111 12.48 -1.40 7.26
C ARG A 111 13.06 -2.31 8.35
N ARG A 112 12.86 -3.62 8.26
CA ARG A 112 13.45 -4.59 9.19
C ARG A 112 14.98 -4.54 9.14
N MET A 113 15.58 -4.46 7.95
CA MET A 113 17.03 -4.33 7.81
C MET A 113 17.56 -3.07 8.51
N ARG A 114 16.88 -1.91 8.32
CA ARG A 114 17.24 -0.66 9.03
C ARG A 114 17.11 -0.72 10.55
N VAL A 115 16.16 -1.49 11.07
CA VAL A 115 16.00 -1.65 12.54
C VAL A 115 16.99 -2.68 13.09
N GLY A 116 17.25 -3.75 12.33
CA GLY A 116 18.23 -4.78 12.68
C GLY A 116 19.65 -4.25 12.82
N GLU A 117 20.03 -3.28 11.99
CA GLU A 117 21.30 -2.57 12.11
C GLU A 117 21.41 -1.72 13.39
N MET A 118 20.29 -1.31 13.99
CA MET A 118 20.27 -0.51 15.23
C MET A 118 20.25 -1.37 16.51
N SER A 119 19.96 -2.67 16.38
CA SER A 119 19.88 -3.62 17.50
C SER A 119 21.16 -4.45 17.71
N MET A 120 22.21 -4.26 16.90
CA MET A 120 23.48 -4.97 17.06
C MET A 120 24.43 -4.36 18.10
N ASP A 121 24.04 -3.26 18.77
CA ASP A 121 24.90 -2.52 19.72
C ASP A 121 24.44 -2.61 21.19
N ILE A 122 23.58 -3.57 21.58
CA ILE A 122 22.99 -3.61 22.97
C ILE A 122 23.28 -4.88 23.79
N ASP A 123 23.90 -5.93 23.25
CA ASP A 123 24.20 -7.14 24.04
C ASP A 123 25.72 -7.39 24.19
N ASP A 124 26.41 -6.55 24.97
CA ASP A 124 27.72 -6.87 25.56
C ASP A 124 27.98 -6.09 26.86
N ASP A 125 27.07 -6.15 27.83
CA ASP A 125 27.43 -5.91 29.23
C ASP A 125 27.32 -7.24 29.98
N THR A 126 28.49 -7.90 30.05
CA THR A 126 28.92 -8.97 30.94
C THR A 126 28.08 -9.14 32.22
N ILE A 127 27.36 -10.27 32.32
CA ILE A 127 26.99 -10.84 33.63
C ILE A 127 28.12 -11.77 34.05
N ASP A 128 29.15 -11.21 34.68
CA ASP A 128 30.12 -12.02 35.44
C ASP A 128 29.51 -12.29 36.82
N PHE A 129 28.91 -13.48 36.95
CA PHE A 129 28.71 -14.11 38.23
C PHE A 129 30.08 -14.53 38.78
N GLU A 130 30.78 -13.64 39.49
CA GLU A 130 31.84 -14.08 40.40
C GLU A 130 31.21 -14.49 41.74
N ASP A 131 30.80 -15.75 41.79
CA ASP A 131 30.83 -16.54 43.02
C ASP A 131 32.31 -16.73 43.41
N ASN A 132 32.78 -16.10 44.49
CA ASN A 132 33.78 -16.73 45.35
C ASN A 132 33.90 -16.11 46.75
N ASN A 133 33.52 -16.96 47.72
CA ASN A 133 34.00 -17.07 49.11
C ASN A 133 33.57 -16.03 50.17
#